data_AF-A0A260RH47-F1
#
_entry.id   AF-A0A260RH47-F1
#
_cell.length_a   1.000
_cell.length_b   1.000
_cell.length_c   1.000
_cell.angle_alpha   90.00
_cell.angle_beta   90.00
_cell.angle_gamma   90.00
#
_symmetry.space_group_name_H-M   'P 1'
#
loop_
_entity.id
_entity.type
_entity.pdbx_description
1 polymer ?
#
loop_
_entity_poly.entity_id
_entity_poly.type
_entity_poly.pdbx_seq_one_letter_code
_entity_poly.pdbx_strand_id
1 'polypeptide(L)'
;MSEIVPAEDIEKIVGAPRARNLHFGRAVSEDQRVYILHSHQCIESGRDVRECPFSVAMDNGIDVEYWWLGCEDSAVVLGVRGPHLVPIRKVSDQRPLPGGWLL
;
A
#
# COMPACT_ATOMS: atom_id res chain seq x y z
N MET A 1 -7.79 -2.72 14.25
CA MET A 1 -9.12 -2.47 13.64
C MET A 1 -8.93 -1.39 12.60
N SER A 2 -9.00 -1.76 11.33
CA SER A 2 -8.73 -0.88 10.19
C SER A 2 -10.00 -0.13 9.74
N GLU A 3 -9.88 1.17 9.51
CA GLU A 3 -10.94 2.01 8.95
C GLU A 3 -10.96 1.88 7.40
N ILE A 4 -12.15 1.83 6.80
CA ILE A 4 -12.29 1.82 5.33
C ILE A 4 -12.39 3.27 4.85
N VAL A 5 -11.43 3.68 4.02
CA VAL A 5 -11.42 4.98 3.35
C VAL A 5 -12.16 4.88 2.01
N PRO A 6 -12.91 5.90 1.58
CA PRO A 6 -13.50 5.95 0.24
C PRO A 6 -12.49 5.68 -0.87
N ALA A 7 -12.92 4.96 -1.90
CA ALA A 7 -12.04 4.46 -2.96
C ALA A 7 -11.42 5.59 -3.80
N GLU A 8 -12.14 6.72 -3.91
CA GLU A 8 -11.75 7.93 -4.62
C GLU A 8 -10.67 8.76 -3.89
N ASP A 9 -10.51 8.56 -2.59
CA ASP A 9 -9.59 9.32 -1.75
C ASP A 9 -8.31 8.55 -1.46
N ILE A 10 -8.40 7.22 -1.34
CA ILE A 10 -7.26 6.37 -0.96
C ILE A 10 -6.08 6.44 -1.94
N GLU A 11 -6.34 6.60 -3.26
CA GLU A 11 -5.27 6.79 -4.25
C GLU A 11 -4.51 8.10 -4.06
N LYS A 12 -5.23 9.18 -3.69
CA LYS A 12 -4.63 10.48 -3.40
C LYS A 12 -3.84 10.45 -2.11
N ILE A 13 -4.38 9.82 -1.06
CA ILE A 13 -3.71 9.67 0.23
C ILE A 13 -2.42 8.88 0.05
N VAL A 14 -2.48 7.71 -0.61
CA VAL A 14 -1.28 6.89 -0.86
C VAL A 14 -0.33 7.56 -1.85
N GLY A 15 -0.82 8.40 -2.76
CA GLY A 15 -0.02 9.11 -3.74
C GLY A 15 0.38 8.25 -4.95
N ALA A 16 -0.43 7.23 -5.27
CA ALA A 16 -0.20 6.33 -6.40
C ALA A 16 -1.53 5.81 -6.98
N PRO A 17 -1.63 5.61 -8.31
CA PRO A 17 -2.78 4.93 -8.89
C PRO A 17 -2.78 3.45 -8.49
N ARG A 18 -3.96 2.85 -8.41
CA ARG A 18 -4.09 1.42 -8.09
C ARG A 18 -3.41 0.55 -9.15
N ALA A 19 -2.62 -0.41 -8.69
CA ALA A 19 -1.98 -1.38 -9.57
C ALA A 19 -2.87 -2.63 -9.76
N ARG A 20 -2.67 -3.32 -10.88
CA ARG A 20 -3.42 -4.54 -11.21
C ARG A 20 -3.29 -5.62 -10.12
N ASN A 21 -2.06 -5.91 -9.72
CA ASN A 21 -1.73 -7.05 -8.84
C ASN A 21 -0.93 -6.65 -7.58
N LEU A 22 -0.57 -5.38 -7.41
CA LEU A 22 0.26 -4.92 -6.29
C LEU A 22 -0.57 -4.13 -5.29
N HIS A 23 -0.29 -4.37 -4.01
CA HIS A 23 -0.77 -3.52 -2.92
C HIS A 23 0.23 -2.41 -2.69
N PHE A 24 -0.25 -1.18 -2.60
CA PHE A 24 0.56 -0.03 -2.22
C PHE A 24 0.19 0.44 -0.83
N GLY A 25 1.08 1.19 -0.20
CA GLY A 25 0.78 1.84 1.07
C GLY A 25 1.57 3.12 1.23
N ARG A 26 1.20 3.86 2.27
CA ARG A 26 1.90 5.07 2.71
C ARG A 26 1.71 5.20 4.22
N ALA A 27 2.82 5.41 4.93
CA ALA A 27 2.80 5.93 6.29
C ALA A 27 2.75 7.45 6.19
N VAL A 28 1.67 8.07 6.63
CA VAL A 28 1.48 9.52 6.63
C VAL A 28 1.87 10.04 8.01
N SER A 29 2.95 10.81 8.05
CA SER A 29 3.52 11.34 9.30
C SER A 29 2.58 12.35 9.96
N GLU A 30 1.89 13.17 9.18
CA GLU A 30 0.94 14.19 9.69
C GLU A 30 -0.20 13.55 10.50
N ASP A 31 -0.78 12.47 9.98
CA ASP A 31 -1.94 11.80 10.60
C ASP A 31 -1.54 10.66 11.56
N GLN A 32 -0.26 10.29 11.59
CA GLN A 32 0.24 9.11 12.29
C GLN A 32 -0.52 7.82 11.89
N ARG A 33 -0.80 7.67 10.58
CA ARG A 33 -1.60 6.56 10.03
C ARG A 33 -0.87 5.85 8.90
N VAL A 34 -1.10 4.54 8.79
CA VAL A 34 -0.71 3.75 7.61
C VAL A 34 -1.95 3.44 6.80
N TYR A 35 -1.86 3.72 5.50
CA TYR A 35 -2.92 3.49 4.55
C TYR A 35 -2.53 2.35 3.60
N ILE A 36 -3.49 1.49 3.26
CA ILE A 36 -3.33 0.41 2.28
C ILE A 36 -4.20 0.70 1.06
N LEU A 37 -3.56 0.75 -0.10
CA LEU A 37 -4.20 0.74 -1.40
C LEU A 37 -4.20 -0.70 -1.95
N HIS A 38 -5.33 -1.39 -1.80
CA HIS A 38 -5.52 -2.75 -2.34
C HIS A 38 -5.42 -2.82 -3.87
N SER A 39 -4.93 -3.91 -4.46
CA SER A 39 -4.86 -4.01 -5.92
C SER A 39 -6.24 -4.07 -6.59
N HIS A 40 -6.33 -3.82 -7.90
CA HIS A 40 -7.58 -4.05 -8.66
C HIS A 40 -8.08 -5.48 -8.47
N GLN A 41 -7.19 -6.48 -8.62
CA GLN A 41 -7.54 -7.88 -8.41
C GLN A 41 -8.10 -8.16 -7.01
N CYS A 42 -7.61 -7.46 -5.97
CA CYS A 42 -8.12 -7.62 -4.61
C CYS A 42 -9.56 -7.09 -4.50
N ILE A 43 -9.85 -5.92 -5.07
CA ILE A 43 -11.19 -5.34 -5.07
C ILE A 43 -12.15 -6.18 -5.92
N GLU A 44 -11.72 -6.58 -7.11
CA GLU A 44 -12.51 -7.39 -8.07
C GLU A 44 -12.82 -8.79 -7.54
N SER A 45 -12.04 -9.30 -6.57
CA SER A 45 -12.33 -10.59 -5.93
C SER A 45 -13.64 -10.60 -5.14
N GLY A 46 -14.20 -9.42 -4.81
CA GLY A 46 -15.41 -9.28 -4.00
C GLY A 46 -15.23 -9.65 -2.53
N ARG A 47 -14.01 -10.02 -2.11
CA ARG A 47 -13.68 -10.26 -0.70
C ARG A 47 -13.71 -8.94 0.07
N ASP A 48 -14.17 -9.00 1.33
CA ASP A 48 -13.96 -7.90 2.27
C ASP A 48 -12.46 -7.60 2.40
N VAL A 49 -12.08 -6.35 2.11
CA VAL A 49 -10.69 -5.91 2.16
C VAL A 49 -10.08 -6.03 3.56
N ARG A 50 -10.89 -6.06 4.61
CA ARG A 50 -10.44 -6.29 6.00
C ARG A 50 -9.93 -7.72 6.20
N GLU A 51 -10.38 -8.67 5.38
CA GLU A 51 -9.91 -10.05 5.37
C GLU A 51 -8.72 -10.26 4.41
N CYS A 52 -8.27 -9.20 3.73
CA CYS A 52 -7.07 -9.27 2.91
C CYS A 52 -5.85 -9.55 3.81
N PRO A 53 -4.94 -10.47 3.43
CA PRO A 53 -3.74 -10.76 4.22
C PRO A 53 -2.90 -9.52 4.58
N PHE A 54 -2.92 -8.48 3.73
CA PHE A 54 -2.24 -7.22 4.00
C PHE A 54 -2.91 -6.41 5.12
N SER A 55 -4.25 -6.39 5.17
CA SER A 55 -5.02 -5.72 6.23
C SER A 55 -4.85 -6.45 7.56
N VAL A 56 -4.91 -7.79 7.54
CA VAL A 56 -4.63 -8.62 8.71
C VAL A 56 -3.20 -8.39 9.22
N ALA A 57 -2.22 -8.32 8.32
CA ALA A 57 -0.84 -8.03 8.69
C ALA A 57 -0.69 -6.63 9.31
N MET A 58 -1.43 -5.63 8.83
CA MET A 58 -1.45 -4.29 9.43
C MET A 58 -2.08 -4.28 10.82
N ASP A 59 -3.16 -5.02 11.03
CA ASP A 59 -3.79 -5.16 12.36
C ASP A 59 -2.85 -5.83 13.37
N ASN A 60 -1.91 -6.67 12.92
CA ASN A 60 -0.86 -7.26 13.76
C ASN A 60 0.34 -6.32 14.01
N GLY A 61 0.36 -5.14 13.39
CA GLY A 61 1.42 -4.15 13.53
C GLY A 61 2.26 -3.96 12.26
N ILE A 62 2.91 -2.80 12.20
CA ILE A 62 3.86 -2.43 11.15
C ILE A 62 5.28 -2.54 11.69
N ASP A 63 6.21 -2.96 10.84
CA ASP A 63 7.63 -2.93 11.19
C ASP A 63 8.18 -1.51 11.02
N VAL A 64 7.98 -0.72 12.07
CA VAL A 64 8.39 0.67 12.25
C VAL A 64 9.78 0.92 11.62
N GLU A 65 10.81 0.16 12.02
CA GLU A 65 12.19 0.41 11.58
C GLU A 65 12.31 0.47 10.05
N TYR A 66 11.65 -0.43 9.32
CA TYR A 66 11.70 -0.42 7.84
C TYR A 66 10.96 0.75 7.20
N TRP A 67 9.89 1.24 7.82
CA TRP A 67 9.15 2.41 7.32
C TRP A 67 9.95 3.70 7.52
N TRP A 68 10.61 3.84 8.68
CA TRP A 68 11.41 5.02 9.01
C TRP A 68 12.82 5.01 8.39
N LEU A 69 13.25 3.92 7.74
CA LEU A 69 14.41 3.88 6.84
C LEU A 69 14.13 4.56 5.48
N GLY A 70 13.50 5.74 5.52
CA GLY A 70 13.30 6.61 4.36
C GLY A 70 12.07 6.32 3.50
N CYS A 71 11.12 5.50 3.96
CA CYS A 71 9.85 5.22 3.26
C CYS A 71 8.66 6.01 3.79
N GLU A 72 8.82 6.74 4.91
CA GLU A 72 7.82 7.67 5.43
C GLU A 72 7.37 8.67 4.35
N ASP A 73 6.07 9.01 4.39
CA ASP A 73 5.39 9.92 3.47
C ASP A 73 5.52 9.59 1.98
N SER A 74 6.02 8.41 1.65
CA SER A 74 6.22 7.94 0.27
C SER A 74 5.28 6.78 -0.04
N ALA A 75 4.76 6.75 -1.27
CA ALA A 75 4.06 5.57 -1.78
C ALA A 75 5.05 4.39 -1.89
N VAL A 76 4.71 3.25 -1.29
CA VAL A 76 5.54 2.03 -1.33
C VAL A 76 4.76 0.83 -1.85
N VAL A 77 5.49 -0.13 -2.42
CA VAL A 77 4.98 -1.49 -2.64
C VAL A 77 4.99 -2.22 -1.31
N LEU A 78 3.85 -2.78 -0.91
CA LEU A 78 3.70 -3.53 0.32
C LEU A 78 4.06 -5.01 0.13
N GLY A 79 4.55 -5.61 1.21
CA GLY A 79 4.67 -7.05 1.38
C GLY A 79 4.24 -7.47 2.78
N VAL A 80 4.13 -8.77 2.99
CA VAL A 80 3.89 -9.37 4.31
C VAL A 80 5.10 -10.22 4.67
N ARG A 81 5.70 -9.97 5.84
CA ARG A 81 6.85 -10.73 6.37
C ARG A 81 6.52 -11.23 7.77
N GLY A 82 6.35 -12.55 7.89
CA GLY A 82 5.80 -13.12 9.13
C GLY A 82 4.38 -12.57 9.35
N PRO A 83 4.05 -12.06 10.55
CA PRO A 83 2.74 -11.48 10.82
C PRO A 83 2.63 -10.00 10.43
N HIS A 84 3.71 -9.34 9.98
CA HIS A 84 3.77 -7.87 9.88
C HIS A 84 3.70 -7.36 8.44
N LEU A 85 3.15 -6.15 8.30
CA LEU A 85 3.16 -5.38 7.05
C LEU A 85 4.49 -4.62 6.89
N VAL A 86 5.14 -4.79 5.74
CA VAL A 86 6.46 -4.19 5.46
C VAL A 86 6.48 -3.43 4.13
N PRO A 87 7.25 -2.32 4.03
CA PRO A 87 7.53 -1.66 2.77
C PRO A 87 8.64 -2.43 2.04
N ILE A 88 8.45 -2.73 0.75
CA ILE A 88 9.44 -3.46 -0.06
C ILE A 88 10.33 -2.50 -0.85
N ARG A 89 9.73 -1.47 -1.44
CA ARG A 89 10.40 -0.41 -2.23
C ARG A 89 9.45 0.76 -2.46
N LYS A 90 9.97 1.94 -2.79
CA LYS A 90 9.14 3.06 -3.23
C LYS A 90 8.53 2.79 -4.60
N VAL A 91 7.34 3.30 -4.84
CA VAL A 91 6.71 3.24 -6.18
C VAL A 91 7.52 4.03 -7.20
N SER A 92 8.15 5.13 -6.79
CA SER A 92 9.06 5.93 -7.63
C SER A 92 10.30 5.16 -8.11
N ASP A 93 10.71 4.13 -7.39
CA ASP A 93 11.89 3.32 -7.73
C ASP A 93 11.55 2.26 -8.78
N GLN A 94 10.27 2.14 -9.16
CA GLN A 94 9.90 1.43 -10.37
C GLN A 94 10.48 2.21 -11.55
N ARG A 95 11.65 1.79 -12.03
CA ARG A 95 12.14 2.21 -13.34
C ARG A 95 10.99 2.03 -14.33
N PRO A 96 10.60 3.07 -15.08
CA PRO A 96 9.85 2.85 -16.30
C PRO A 96 10.64 1.85 -17.12
N LEU A 97 10.01 0.76 -17.54
CA LEU A 97 10.57 0.01 -18.65
C LEU A 97 10.77 1.03 -19.79
N PRO A 98 11.95 1.12 -20.42
CA PRO A 98 12.12 2.00 -21.56
C PRO A 98 11.17 1.53 -22.67
N GLY A 99 10.08 2.27 -22.86
CA GLY A 99 9.05 2.04 -23.88
C GLY A 99 7.75 1.44 -23.33
N GLY A 100 6.73 2.27 -23.16
CA GLY A 100 5.36 1.75 -22.98
C GLY A 100 4.36 2.69 -22.31
N TRP A 101 4.12 3.86 -22.87
CA TRP A 101 2.76 4.41 -22.86
C TRP A 101 2.18 4.08 -24.23
N LEU A 102 1.24 3.15 -24.28
CA LEU A 102 0.34 2.99 -25.43
C LEU A 102 -1.00 3.58 -25.00
N LEU A 103 -1.19 4.84 -25.37
CA LEU A 103 -2.49 5.34 -25.84
C LEU A 103 -2.41 5.36 -27.37
#